data_AF-A0A1F4U2U2-F1
#
_entry.id   AF-A0A1F4U2U2-F1
#
_cell.length_a   1.000
_cell.length_b   1.000
_cell.length_c   1.000
_cell.angle_alpha   90.00
_cell.angle_beta   90.00
_cell.angle_gamma   90.00
#
_symmetry.space_group_name_H-M   'P 1'
#
loop_
_entity.id
_entity.type
_entity.pdbx_description
1 polymer ?
#
loop_
_entity_poly.entity_id
_entity_poly.type
_entity_poly.pdbx_seq_one_letter_code
_entity_poly.pdbx_strand_id
1 'polypeptide(L)'
;MIKTQLVEDGIYITIKDRCYVFKNIQFAAYQLKVNAKVFKNDDAKDRYHIDIVNLYSSAARRAFAKNCSVLLEEEFKTVESDLNKIITLLEEKKEELKKGSPASGGKLEIMGAKERTEALEFLKSPTLFEEITKDLSSLGYIGEEMNKLTAYLAITSRKLDDPLSIMITSRSAAGKSSLQDAILSLLPPEDFVKYTALTGKALFYQDEFALQNKVLAIEEEAGSKEANYSLRAIQSSKHLSIATTGRDSSTGKLKTEVYRVKGPVSIFFTTSNVQMDYETANRFLRLTIDESQEQTRQILQRQRELETLKGLLIREQTEKIIKKHQNAQRLLYPVKVINPYAESLTFNDETLRTRRDHRKYLNLIKTIAFLNQHQRKQKSVNLQGKEVPYIEVIPDDIKRANDLAQQIFAHTLEELSPSSRTLLNAIKEMVGKSTDSNETKFTRKEVRDFTLWGHYQIKTHIKELRDLEYLIPISGGPRKKYYYQLNSGIDGNDRLKINLSPPRLRSGQAGNLGKSGRSPDFGSGKSKKVSLGAGRGKRYG
;
A
#
# COMPACT_ATOMS: atom_id res chain seq x y z
N MET A 1 6.00 8.91 -52.28
CA MET A 1 5.62 9.74 -51.11
C MET A 1 5.15 8.81 -50.01
N ILE A 2 5.59 9.02 -48.77
CA ILE A 2 5.09 8.31 -47.59
C ILE A 2 3.92 9.14 -47.05
N LYS A 3 2.73 8.55 -46.94
CA LYS A 3 1.58 9.20 -46.29
C LYS A 3 1.44 8.62 -44.89
N THR A 4 1.20 9.48 -43.91
CA THR A 4 0.97 9.05 -42.53
C THR A 4 -0.26 9.70 -41.94
N GLN A 5 -1.07 8.91 -41.24
CA GLN A 5 -2.24 9.37 -40.51
C GLN A 5 -2.20 8.78 -39.10
N LEU A 6 -2.37 9.62 -38.09
CA LEU A 6 -2.54 9.16 -36.70
C LEU A 6 -3.94 8.55 -36.55
N VAL A 7 -4.03 7.43 -35.85
CA VAL A 7 -5.29 6.76 -35.50
C VAL A 7 -5.37 6.60 -33.98
N GLU A 8 -6.57 6.37 -33.46
CA GLU A 8 -6.94 6.45 -32.04
C GLU A 8 -5.98 5.72 -31.06
N ASP A 9 -5.25 4.69 -31.51
CA ASP A 9 -4.24 3.96 -30.73
C ASP A 9 -2.99 3.56 -31.56
N GLY A 10 -2.59 4.38 -32.55
CA GLY A 10 -1.49 4.00 -33.43
C GLY A 10 -1.22 4.93 -34.60
N ILE A 11 -0.52 4.40 -35.60
CA ILE A 11 -0.21 5.11 -36.84
C ILE A 11 -0.52 4.26 -38.06
N TYR A 12 -1.13 4.90 -39.04
CA TYR A 12 -1.35 4.38 -40.37
C TYR A 12 -0.29 4.97 -41.30
N ILE A 13 0.46 4.11 -41.99
CA ILE A 13 1.55 4.50 -42.89
C ILE A 13 1.32 3.84 -44.25
N THR A 14 1.26 4.64 -45.31
CA THR A 14 1.16 4.16 -46.68
C THR A 14 2.42 4.51 -47.46
N ILE A 15 3.04 3.49 -48.04
CA ILE A 15 4.19 3.62 -48.94
C ILE A 15 3.79 3.02 -50.28
N LYS A 16 3.56 3.90 -51.27
CA LYS A 16 2.93 3.53 -52.56
C LYS A 16 1.55 2.88 -52.33
N ASP A 17 1.43 1.59 -52.59
CA ASP A 17 0.24 0.74 -52.47
C ASP A 17 0.27 -0.15 -51.21
N ARG A 18 1.33 -0.06 -50.39
CA ARG A 18 1.52 -0.88 -49.19
C ARG A 18 1.11 -0.11 -47.94
N CYS A 19 0.18 -0.67 -47.19
CA CYS A 19 -0.40 -0.08 -45.99
C CYS A 19 0.09 -0.82 -44.75
N TYR A 20 0.62 -0.06 -43.80
CA TYR A 20 1.12 -0.54 -42.52
C TYR A 20 0.38 0.18 -41.40
N VAL A 21 -0.26 -0.59 -40.52
CA VAL A 21 -0.94 -0.07 -39.33
C VAL A 21 -0.21 -0.59 -38.12
N PHE A 22 0.39 0.31 -37.35
CA PHE A 22 1.05 -0.04 -36.11
C PHE A 22 0.22 0.45 -34.93
N LYS A 23 -0.19 -0.46 -34.06
CA LYS A 23 -0.88 -0.19 -32.81
C LYS A 23 -0.06 -0.66 -31.63
N ASN A 24 -0.39 -0.19 -30.42
CA ASN A 24 0.29 -0.57 -29.18
C ASN A 24 1.82 -0.42 -29.29
N ILE A 25 2.26 0.78 -29.70
CA ILE A 25 3.66 1.06 -30.00
C ILE A 25 4.39 1.34 -28.68
N GLN A 26 5.27 0.43 -28.29
CA GLN A 26 6.01 0.50 -27.03
C GLN A 26 7.48 0.83 -27.29
N PHE A 27 7.89 2.02 -26.84
CA PHE A 27 9.28 2.47 -26.87
C PHE A 27 9.97 2.14 -25.54
N ALA A 28 10.98 1.26 -25.58
CA ALA A 28 11.91 1.00 -24.47
C ALA A 28 13.36 1.25 -24.92
N ALA A 29 14.30 1.31 -23.98
CA ALA A 29 15.71 1.66 -24.26
C ALA A 29 16.38 0.79 -25.36
N TYR A 30 15.93 -0.47 -25.51
CA TYR A 30 16.48 -1.41 -26.51
C TYR A 30 15.39 -2.17 -27.28
N GLN A 31 14.13 -1.71 -27.22
CA GLN A 31 13.02 -2.40 -27.89
C GLN A 31 12.02 -1.39 -28.46
N LEU A 32 11.56 -1.68 -29.67
CA LEU A 32 10.44 -0.99 -30.32
C LEU A 32 9.40 -2.05 -30.68
N LYS A 33 8.52 -2.37 -29.73
CA LYS A 33 7.52 -3.43 -29.90
C LYS A 33 6.22 -2.84 -30.44
N VAL A 34 5.68 -3.44 -31.51
CA VAL A 34 4.47 -2.98 -32.19
C VAL A 34 3.56 -4.14 -32.53
N ASN A 35 2.25 -3.92 -32.49
CA ASN A 35 1.28 -4.78 -33.17
C ASN A 35 1.12 -4.25 -34.60
N ALA A 36 1.70 -4.96 -35.57
CA ALA A 36 1.73 -4.55 -36.95
C ALA A 36 0.64 -5.27 -37.75
N LYS A 37 -0.20 -4.53 -38.47
CA LYS A 37 -1.10 -5.04 -39.50
C LYS A 37 -0.67 -4.50 -40.85
N VAL A 38 -0.52 -5.39 -41.84
CA VAL A 38 -0.04 -5.05 -43.19
C VAL A 38 -1.00 -5.57 -44.23
N PHE A 39 -1.26 -4.76 -45.26
CA PHE A 39 -2.11 -5.11 -46.39
C PHE A 39 -1.81 -4.22 -47.61
N LYS A 40 -2.36 -4.56 -48.77
CA LYS A 40 -2.14 -3.87 -50.05
C LYS A 40 -3.43 -3.14 -50.46
N ASN A 41 -3.35 -1.83 -50.68
CA ASN A 41 -4.45 -0.94 -51.08
C ASN A 41 -5.69 -0.95 -50.14
N ASP A 42 -6.66 -0.06 -50.36
CA ASP A 42 -7.93 -0.03 -49.58
C ASP A 42 -8.88 -1.22 -49.87
N ASP A 43 -8.48 -2.14 -50.77
CA ASP A 43 -9.26 -3.33 -51.17
C ASP A 43 -9.17 -4.52 -50.20
N ALA A 44 -8.58 -4.37 -49.03
CA ALA A 44 -8.25 -5.51 -48.17
C ALA A 44 -9.09 -5.58 -46.88
N LYS A 45 -10.40 -5.85 -47.01
CA LYS A 45 -11.13 -6.45 -45.88
C LYS A 45 -10.71 -7.90 -45.62
N ASP A 46 -10.20 -8.62 -46.63
CA ASP A 46 -10.04 -10.09 -46.54
C ASP A 46 -8.59 -10.62 -46.60
N ARG A 47 -7.58 -9.85 -47.04
CA ARG A 47 -6.18 -10.33 -47.14
C ARG A 47 -5.19 -9.41 -46.42
N TYR A 48 -4.80 -9.79 -45.20
CA TYR A 48 -3.86 -9.03 -44.37
C TYR A 48 -2.93 -9.96 -43.57
N HIS A 49 -1.80 -9.42 -43.10
CA HIS A 49 -0.91 -10.08 -42.13
C HIS A 49 -0.88 -9.27 -40.84
N ILE A 50 -1.00 -9.95 -39.69
CA ILE A 50 -0.87 -9.35 -38.36
C ILE A 50 0.23 -10.09 -37.60
N ASP A 51 1.13 -9.34 -36.97
CA ASP A 51 2.17 -9.88 -36.10
C ASP A 51 2.56 -8.89 -35.00
N ILE A 52 3.19 -9.40 -33.93
CA ILE A 52 3.78 -8.60 -32.86
C ILE A 52 5.29 -8.59 -33.04
N VAL A 53 5.83 -7.45 -33.49
CA VAL A 53 7.21 -7.35 -33.94
C VAL A 53 8.00 -6.40 -33.05
N ASN A 54 9.20 -6.82 -32.63
CA ASN A 54 10.19 -5.88 -32.12
C ASN A 54 11.00 -5.33 -33.30
N LEU A 55 10.69 -4.11 -33.75
CA LEU A 55 11.32 -3.46 -34.89
C LEU A 55 12.81 -3.17 -34.67
N TYR A 56 13.34 -3.19 -33.45
CA TYR A 56 14.79 -3.08 -33.23
C TYR A 56 15.55 -4.40 -33.41
N SER A 57 14.87 -5.55 -33.36
CA SER A 57 15.49 -6.85 -33.60
C SER A 57 15.63 -7.13 -35.10
N SER A 58 16.87 -7.27 -35.60
CA SER A 58 17.12 -7.63 -37.01
C SER A 58 16.49 -8.96 -37.39
N ALA A 59 16.54 -9.97 -36.52
CA ALA A 59 15.92 -11.27 -36.76
C ALA A 59 14.39 -11.16 -36.89
N ALA A 60 13.74 -10.40 -35.99
CA ALA A 60 12.29 -10.19 -36.03
C ALA A 60 11.88 -9.38 -37.27
N ARG A 61 12.62 -8.33 -37.62
CA ARG A 61 12.39 -7.56 -38.85
C ARG A 61 12.46 -8.42 -40.10
N ARG A 62 13.47 -9.29 -40.22
CA ARG A 62 13.62 -10.17 -41.38
C ARG A 62 12.51 -11.21 -41.46
N ALA A 63 12.12 -11.81 -40.35
CA ALA A 63 11.01 -12.77 -40.31
C ALA A 63 9.70 -12.09 -40.76
N PHE A 64 9.40 -10.92 -40.20
CA PHE A 64 8.22 -10.14 -40.56
C PHE A 64 8.24 -9.68 -42.02
N ALA A 65 9.37 -9.14 -42.50
CA ALA A 65 9.53 -8.71 -43.89
C ALA A 65 9.33 -9.84 -44.89
N LYS A 66 9.77 -11.07 -44.57
CA LYS A 66 9.58 -12.26 -45.40
C LYS A 66 8.11 -12.66 -45.51
N ASN A 67 7.36 -12.57 -44.42
CA ASN A 67 5.92 -12.86 -44.44
C ASN A 67 5.16 -11.78 -45.21
N CYS A 68 5.52 -10.50 -45.00
CA CYS A 68 4.93 -9.38 -45.71
C CYS A 68 5.27 -9.36 -47.21
N SER A 69 6.46 -9.81 -47.63
CA SER A 69 6.85 -9.82 -49.05
C SER A 69 5.96 -10.76 -49.87
N VAL A 70 5.57 -11.90 -49.29
CA VAL A 70 4.62 -12.84 -49.91
C VAL A 70 3.21 -12.24 -49.98
N LEU A 71 2.75 -11.59 -48.91
CA LEU A 71 1.44 -10.95 -48.87
C LEU A 71 1.32 -9.81 -49.89
N LEU A 72 2.33 -8.96 -49.96
CA LEU A 72 2.32 -7.72 -50.74
C LEU A 72 2.73 -7.94 -52.21
N GLU A 73 3.21 -9.15 -52.54
CA GLU A 73 3.74 -9.51 -53.86
C GLU A 73 4.89 -8.59 -54.27
N GLU A 74 5.83 -8.40 -53.33
CA GLU A 74 6.93 -7.45 -53.43
C GLU A 74 8.25 -8.10 -53.05
N GLU A 75 9.37 -7.53 -53.51
CA GLU A 75 10.69 -8.05 -53.15
C GLU A 75 10.97 -7.87 -51.65
N PHE A 76 11.61 -8.87 -51.05
CA PHE A 76 12.03 -8.83 -49.65
C PHE A 76 12.82 -7.55 -49.29
N LYS A 77 13.73 -7.13 -50.18
CA LYS A 77 14.54 -5.91 -50.01
C LYS A 77 13.70 -4.64 -49.99
N THR A 78 12.62 -4.60 -50.76
CA THR A 78 11.67 -3.46 -50.78
C THR A 78 10.97 -3.34 -49.44
N VAL A 79 10.46 -4.45 -48.90
CA VAL A 79 9.79 -4.47 -47.58
C VAL A 79 10.78 -4.14 -46.45
N GLU A 80 12.02 -4.63 -46.51
CA GLU A 80 13.06 -4.30 -45.53
C GLU A 80 13.41 -2.80 -45.58
N SER A 81 13.49 -2.20 -46.77
CA SER A 81 13.67 -0.75 -46.94
C SER A 81 12.51 0.05 -46.32
N ASP A 82 11.28 -0.43 -46.51
CA ASP A 82 10.08 0.21 -45.96
C ASP A 82 10.07 0.16 -44.42
N LEU A 83 10.43 -0.98 -43.81
CA LEU A 83 10.56 -1.09 -42.35
C LEU A 83 11.62 -0.14 -41.77
N ASN A 84 12.75 0.09 -42.45
CA ASN A 84 13.76 1.04 -42.00
C ASN A 84 13.26 2.49 -42.00
N LYS A 85 12.49 2.87 -43.04
CA LYS A 85 11.84 4.19 -43.12
C LYS A 85 10.79 4.34 -42.03
N ILE A 86 10.01 3.30 -41.78
CA ILE A 86 8.99 3.26 -40.72
C ILE A 86 9.61 3.45 -39.35
N ILE A 87 10.75 2.80 -39.05
CA ILE A 87 11.44 2.96 -37.76
C ILE A 87 11.84 4.41 -37.53
N THR A 88 12.47 5.03 -38.53
CA THR A 88 12.86 6.45 -38.48
C THR A 88 11.64 7.33 -38.21
N LEU A 89 10.52 7.06 -38.89
CA LEU A 89 9.29 7.82 -38.74
C LEU A 89 8.63 7.62 -37.37
N LEU A 90 8.64 6.40 -36.83
CA LEU A 90 8.13 6.11 -35.49
C LEU A 90 8.97 6.80 -34.41
N GLU A 91 10.28 6.88 -34.61
CA GLU A 91 11.20 7.60 -33.70
C GLU A 91 10.97 9.11 -33.72
N GLU A 92 10.78 9.70 -34.91
CA GLU A 92 10.43 11.12 -35.07
C GLU A 92 9.09 11.46 -34.40
N LYS A 93 8.09 10.59 -34.56
CA LYS A 93 6.75 10.78 -33.99
C LYS A 93 6.58 10.24 -32.58
N LYS A 94 7.66 9.85 -31.90
CA LYS A 94 7.63 9.22 -30.57
C LYS A 94 6.85 10.02 -29.54
N GLU A 95 7.03 11.34 -29.50
CA GLU A 95 6.34 12.20 -28.52
C GLU A 95 4.86 12.43 -28.85
N GLU A 96 4.47 12.36 -30.13
CA GLU A 96 3.05 12.40 -30.55
C GLU A 96 2.35 11.06 -30.28
N LEU A 97 3.03 9.95 -30.57
CA LEU A 97 2.53 8.59 -30.38
C LEU A 97 2.44 8.20 -28.90
N LYS A 98 3.28 8.78 -28.03
CA LYS A 98 3.15 8.65 -26.57
C LYS A 98 1.96 9.43 -26.00
N LYS A 99 1.56 10.55 -26.63
CA LYS A 99 0.37 11.32 -26.21
C LYS A 99 -0.92 10.61 -26.62
N GLY A 100 -0.90 9.84 -27.71
CA GLY A 100 -2.03 9.05 -28.21
C GLY A 100 -2.04 7.57 -27.81
N SER A 101 -0.94 7.01 -27.30
CA SER A 101 -0.92 5.64 -26.76
C SER A 101 -1.19 5.68 -25.26
N PRO A 102 -2.27 5.05 -24.76
CA PRO A 102 -2.34 4.76 -23.35
C PRO A 102 -1.15 3.85 -23.01
N ALA A 103 -0.22 4.37 -22.21
CA ALA A 103 0.68 3.51 -21.44
C ALA A 103 -0.20 2.43 -20.77
N SER A 104 0.29 1.19 -20.68
CA SER A 104 -0.42 0.05 -20.09
C SER A 104 -0.78 0.27 -18.62
N GLY A 105 -1.81 1.08 -18.41
CA GLY A 105 -2.49 1.46 -17.20
C GLY A 105 -3.88 1.84 -17.68
N GLY A 106 -4.92 1.22 -17.10
CA GLY A 106 -6.29 1.28 -17.59
C GLY A 106 -6.71 2.70 -17.99
N LYS A 107 -7.58 2.79 -19.01
CA LYS A 107 -8.24 4.03 -19.45
C LYS A 107 -8.45 4.95 -18.23
N LEU A 108 -7.62 5.98 -18.11
CA LEU A 108 -7.86 7.06 -17.15
C LEU A 108 -9.18 7.67 -17.61
N GLU A 109 -10.25 7.41 -16.88
CA GLU A 109 -11.51 8.13 -17.09
C GLU A 109 -11.18 9.63 -17.09
N ILE A 110 -11.49 10.30 -18.19
CA ILE A 110 -11.24 11.73 -18.33
C ILE A 110 -12.23 12.43 -17.40
N MET A 111 -11.73 12.78 -16.20
CA MET A 111 -12.49 13.48 -15.18
C MET A 111 -13.09 14.78 -15.74
N GLY A 112 -14.42 14.90 -15.67
CA GLY A 112 -15.11 16.10 -16.12
C GLY A 112 -14.77 17.33 -15.27
N ALA A 113 -14.94 18.53 -15.82
CA ALA A 113 -14.64 19.78 -15.08
C ALA A 113 -15.44 19.89 -13.77
N LYS A 114 -16.71 19.47 -13.78
CA LYS A 114 -17.57 19.47 -12.59
C LYS A 114 -17.09 18.49 -11.51
N GLU A 115 -16.76 17.27 -11.92
CA GLU A 115 -16.25 16.22 -11.03
C GLU A 115 -14.91 16.62 -10.41
N ARG A 116 -14.06 17.31 -11.19
CA ARG A 116 -12.80 17.87 -10.70
C ARG A 116 -13.03 18.94 -9.63
N THR A 117 -13.98 19.84 -9.84
CA THR A 117 -14.32 20.88 -8.85
C THR A 117 -14.83 20.24 -7.56
N GLU A 118 -15.78 19.31 -7.65
CA GLU A 118 -16.32 18.60 -6.47
C GLU A 118 -15.23 17.86 -5.69
N ALA A 119 -14.33 17.15 -6.38
CA ALA A 119 -13.22 16.45 -5.74
C ALA A 119 -12.19 17.41 -5.11
N LEU A 120 -11.94 18.58 -5.71
CA LEU A 120 -11.07 19.61 -5.12
C LEU A 120 -11.71 20.29 -3.91
N GLU A 121 -13.02 20.56 -3.94
CA GLU A 121 -13.77 21.10 -2.81
C GLU A 121 -13.69 20.14 -1.62
N PHE A 122 -13.91 18.85 -1.86
CA PHE A 122 -13.72 17.80 -0.86
C PHE A 122 -12.30 17.83 -0.27
N LEU A 123 -11.25 17.82 -1.10
CA LEU A 123 -9.85 17.85 -0.62
C LEU A 123 -9.46 19.13 0.13
N LYS A 124 -10.17 20.23 -0.12
CA LYS A 124 -9.97 21.52 0.56
C LYS A 124 -10.81 21.67 1.83
N SER A 125 -11.69 20.72 2.12
CA SER A 125 -12.58 20.81 3.28
C SER A 125 -11.82 20.76 4.61
N PRO A 126 -12.06 21.69 5.55
CA PRO A 126 -11.45 21.64 6.88
C PRO A 126 -11.91 20.41 7.69
N THR A 127 -13.08 19.85 7.37
CA THR A 127 -13.68 18.67 7.98
C THR A 127 -13.43 17.38 7.18
N LEU A 128 -12.39 17.37 6.32
CA LEU A 128 -12.07 16.27 5.40
C LEU A 128 -12.12 14.87 6.05
N PHE A 129 -11.56 14.71 7.26
CA PHE A 129 -11.53 13.43 7.97
C PHE A 129 -12.93 12.98 8.41
N GLU A 130 -13.75 13.89 8.93
CA GLU A 130 -15.12 13.62 9.34
C GLU A 130 -15.99 13.27 8.12
N GLU A 131 -15.76 13.95 6.99
CA GLU A 131 -16.43 13.63 5.73
C GLU A 131 -16.06 12.22 5.24
N ILE A 132 -14.78 11.83 5.30
CA ILE A 132 -14.34 10.47 4.92
C ILE A 132 -15.08 9.41 5.75
N THR A 133 -15.16 9.57 7.06
CA THR A 133 -15.81 8.55 7.89
C THR A 133 -17.33 8.53 7.75
N LYS A 134 -17.94 9.71 7.58
CA LYS A 134 -19.37 9.84 7.27
C LYS A 134 -19.72 9.22 5.92
N ASP A 135 -18.88 9.42 4.90
CA ASP A 135 -19.06 8.84 3.58
C ASP A 135 -18.94 7.32 3.63
N LEU A 136 -17.94 6.77 4.32
CA LEU A 136 -17.84 5.31 4.57
C LEU A 136 -19.07 4.75 5.32
N SER A 137 -19.64 5.52 6.25
CA SER A 137 -20.89 5.15 6.93
C SER A 137 -22.08 5.12 5.97
N SER A 138 -22.14 6.08 5.05
CA SER A 138 -23.16 6.13 3.98
C SER A 138 -23.05 4.92 3.05
N LEU A 139 -21.81 4.49 2.72
CA LEU A 139 -21.51 3.27 1.96
C LEU A 139 -21.87 1.96 2.69
N GLY A 140 -22.32 2.04 3.95
CA GLY A 140 -22.82 0.90 4.73
C GLY A 140 -21.84 0.36 5.76
N TYR A 141 -20.63 0.92 5.89
CA TYR A 141 -19.68 0.53 6.93
C TYR A 141 -19.87 1.39 8.18
N ILE A 142 -20.64 0.90 9.16
CA ILE A 142 -21.02 1.67 10.36
C ILE A 142 -20.00 1.48 11.48
N GLY A 143 -19.81 2.52 12.30
CA GLY A 143 -18.93 2.48 13.47
C GLY A 143 -17.44 2.45 13.09
N GLU A 144 -16.57 2.16 14.05
CA GLU A 144 -15.13 1.99 13.82
C GLU A 144 -14.43 3.16 13.10
N GLU A 145 -14.76 4.39 13.49
CA GLU A 145 -14.26 5.63 12.90
C GLU A 145 -12.73 5.67 12.76
N MET A 146 -12.00 5.15 13.75
CA MET A 146 -10.54 5.09 13.72
C MET A 146 -10.01 4.07 12.71
N ASN A 147 -10.66 2.91 12.55
CA ASN A 147 -10.28 1.91 11.57
C ASN A 147 -10.53 2.42 10.14
N LYS A 148 -11.66 3.10 9.92
CA LYS A 148 -11.99 3.78 8.66
C LYS A 148 -10.89 4.76 8.26
N LEU A 149 -10.53 5.67 9.16
CA LEU A 149 -9.50 6.68 8.89
C LEU A 149 -8.12 6.06 8.68
N THR A 150 -7.73 5.11 9.53
CA THR A 150 -6.42 4.45 9.40
C THR A 150 -6.32 3.72 8.07
N ALA A 151 -7.37 2.99 7.68
CA ALA A 151 -7.44 2.30 6.40
C ALA A 151 -7.37 3.25 5.21
N TYR A 152 -8.12 4.34 5.25
CA TYR A 152 -8.10 5.38 4.21
C TYR A 152 -6.73 6.06 4.07
N LEU A 153 -6.08 6.34 5.20
CA LEU A 153 -4.73 6.92 5.22
C LEU A 153 -3.70 5.94 4.64
N ALA A 154 -3.74 4.67 5.03
CA ALA A 154 -2.78 3.70 4.50
C ALA A 154 -2.91 3.50 2.99
N ILE A 155 -4.12 3.40 2.44
CA ILE A 155 -4.26 3.32 0.98
C ILE A 155 -3.78 4.60 0.28
N THR A 156 -3.96 5.77 0.91
CA THR A 156 -3.49 7.06 0.39
C THR A 156 -1.96 7.13 0.39
N SER A 157 -1.32 6.55 1.40
CA SER A 157 0.14 6.53 1.54
C SER A 157 0.88 5.78 0.42
N ARG A 158 0.18 5.03 -0.46
CA ARG A 158 0.76 4.39 -1.66
C ARG A 158 1.53 5.37 -2.55
N LYS A 159 1.16 6.66 -2.53
CA LYS A 159 1.81 7.72 -3.31
C LYS A 159 3.06 8.32 -2.62
N LEU A 160 3.39 7.87 -1.41
CA LEU A 160 4.58 8.27 -0.67
C LEU A 160 5.71 7.25 -0.85
N ASP A 161 6.94 7.68 -0.56
CA ASP A 161 8.12 6.82 -0.69
C ASP A 161 8.06 5.60 0.25
N ASP A 162 7.43 5.75 1.43
CA ASP A 162 7.29 4.71 2.45
C ASP A 162 5.82 4.52 2.86
N PRO A 163 5.04 3.76 2.07
CA PRO A 163 3.64 3.52 2.36
C PRO A 163 3.43 2.75 3.66
N LEU A 164 2.32 3.06 4.31
CA LEU A 164 1.77 2.26 5.41
C LEU A 164 1.07 1.04 4.83
N SER A 165 1.29 -0.11 5.46
CA SER A 165 0.58 -1.35 5.17
C SER A 165 -0.29 -1.73 6.36
N ILE A 166 -1.48 -2.26 6.10
CA ILE A 166 -2.46 -2.62 7.12
C ILE A 166 -2.71 -4.12 7.10
N MET A 167 -2.90 -4.66 8.30
CA MET A 167 -3.36 -6.01 8.54
C MET A 167 -4.62 -5.95 9.41
N ILE A 168 -5.74 -6.48 8.92
CA ILE A 168 -6.93 -6.69 9.73
C ILE A 168 -6.85 -8.11 10.31
N THR A 169 -6.84 -8.20 11.64
CA THR A 169 -6.97 -9.46 12.37
C THR A 169 -8.29 -9.49 13.12
N SER A 170 -9.19 -10.41 12.76
CA SER A 170 -10.41 -10.68 13.53
C SER A 170 -10.93 -12.09 13.24
N ARG A 171 -12.01 -12.50 13.91
CA ARG A 171 -12.61 -13.83 13.72
C ARG A 171 -13.17 -13.98 12.30
N SER A 172 -13.37 -15.22 11.83
CA SER A 172 -14.08 -15.43 10.57
C SER A 172 -15.52 -14.87 10.67
N ALA A 173 -16.05 -14.36 9.56
CA ALA A 173 -17.35 -13.70 9.46
C ALA A 173 -17.53 -12.38 10.27
N ALA A 174 -16.48 -11.82 10.86
CA ALA A 174 -16.56 -10.55 11.60
C ALA A 174 -16.55 -9.29 10.71
N GLY A 175 -16.58 -9.40 9.37
CA GLY A 175 -16.62 -8.22 8.48
C GLY A 175 -15.26 -7.70 7.96
N LYS A 176 -14.20 -8.52 7.97
CA LYS A 176 -12.84 -8.14 7.49
C LYS A 176 -12.81 -7.68 6.04
N SER A 177 -13.37 -8.50 5.17
CA SER A 177 -13.45 -8.19 3.75
C SER A 177 -14.34 -6.97 3.53
N SER A 178 -15.36 -6.76 4.37
CA SER A 178 -16.24 -5.59 4.26
C SER A 178 -15.51 -4.27 4.45
N LEU A 179 -14.59 -4.15 5.42
CA LEU A 179 -13.77 -2.94 5.58
C LEU A 179 -12.83 -2.75 4.39
N GLN A 180 -12.16 -3.84 3.98
CA GLN A 180 -11.24 -3.80 2.86
C GLN A 180 -11.95 -3.37 1.58
N ASP A 181 -13.12 -3.94 1.27
CA ASP A 181 -13.93 -3.64 0.10
C ASP A 181 -14.46 -2.21 0.11
N ALA A 182 -14.98 -1.76 1.26
CA ALA A 182 -15.45 -0.38 1.41
C ALA A 182 -14.32 0.62 1.11
N ILE A 183 -13.13 0.39 1.65
CA ILE A 183 -11.97 1.27 1.47
C ILE A 183 -11.41 1.18 0.04
N LEU A 184 -11.32 -0.01 -0.55
CA LEU A 184 -10.85 -0.18 -1.93
C LEU A 184 -11.82 0.43 -2.95
N SER A 185 -13.12 0.45 -2.67
CA SER A 185 -14.11 1.10 -3.54
C SER A 185 -13.84 2.60 -3.72
N LEU A 186 -13.24 3.24 -2.71
CA LEU A 186 -12.88 4.66 -2.72
C LEU A 186 -11.58 4.95 -3.50
N LEU A 187 -10.85 3.90 -3.93
CA LEU A 187 -9.68 4.03 -4.79
C LEU A 187 -10.06 3.93 -6.26
N PRO A 188 -9.36 4.66 -7.14
CA PRO A 188 -9.43 4.40 -8.57
C PRO A 188 -9.09 2.94 -8.87
N PRO A 189 -9.83 2.25 -9.76
CA PRO A 189 -9.58 0.84 -10.08
C PRO A 189 -8.17 0.59 -10.64
N GLU A 190 -7.55 1.60 -11.25
CA GLU A 190 -6.17 1.53 -11.74
C GLU A 190 -5.11 1.54 -10.62
N ASP A 191 -5.47 1.98 -9.42
CA ASP A 191 -4.56 2.21 -8.29
C ASP A 191 -4.49 1.05 -7.28
N PHE A 192 -5.18 -0.06 -7.53
CA PHE A 192 -5.08 -1.26 -6.70
C PHE A 192 -5.12 -2.56 -7.50
N VAL A 193 -4.62 -3.63 -6.89
CA VAL A 193 -4.76 -5.00 -7.36
C VAL A 193 -5.24 -5.84 -6.20
N LYS A 194 -6.32 -6.60 -6.40
CA LYS A 194 -6.93 -7.46 -5.37
C LYS A 194 -6.76 -8.92 -5.75
N TYR A 195 -6.28 -9.73 -4.81
CA TYR A 195 -6.16 -11.18 -4.95
C TYR A 195 -6.90 -11.88 -3.82
N THR A 196 -7.65 -12.94 -4.16
CA THR A 196 -8.29 -13.81 -3.17
C THR A 196 -7.30 -14.76 -2.51
N ALA A 197 -6.21 -15.12 -3.20
CA ALA A 197 -5.13 -15.91 -2.66
C ALA A 197 -3.83 -15.61 -3.43
N LEU A 198 -2.69 -15.72 -2.74
CA LEU A 198 -1.38 -15.43 -3.31
C LEU A 198 -0.43 -16.62 -3.08
N THR A 199 0.10 -17.21 -4.16
CA THR A 199 1.13 -18.24 -4.05
C THR A 199 2.49 -17.61 -3.74
N GLY A 200 3.39 -18.37 -3.10
CA GLY A 200 4.66 -17.85 -2.59
C GLY A 200 5.50 -17.07 -3.60
N LYS A 201 5.44 -17.45 -4.88
CA LYS A 201 6.22 -16.83 -5.95
C LYS A 201 5.42 -15.89 -6.87
N ALA A 202 4.11 -15.77 -6.72
CA ALA A 202 3.25 -15.04 -7.67
C ALA A 202 3.68 -13.58 -7.88
N LEU A 203 4.12 -12.88 -6.83
CA LEU A 203 4.55 -11.49 -6.92
C LEU A 203 5.84 -11.30 -7.72
N PHE A 204 6.68 -12.32 -7.86
CA PHE A 204 7.93 -12.18 -8.61
C PHE A 204 7.71 -12.17 -10.13
N TYR A 205 6.58 -12.70 -10.61
CA TYR A 205 6.26 -12.81 -12.02
C TYR A 205 5.30 -11.73 -12.53
N GLN A 206 5.04 -10.70 -11.72
CA GLN A 206 4.29 -9.52 -12.15
C GLN A 206 5.15 -8.62 -13.06
N ASP A 207 4.51 -7.76 -13.83
CA ASP A 207 5.22 -6.75 -14.62
C ASP A 207 6.01 -5.79 -13.72
N GLU A 208 7.10 -5.23 -14.25
CA GLU A 208 8.06 -4.44 -13.48
C GLU A 208 7.43 -3.30 -12.69
N PHE A 209 6.39 -2.67 -13.22
CA PHE A 209 5.72 -1.54 -12.60
C PHE A 209 4.29 -1.86 -12.11
N ALA A 210 3.87 -3.13 -12.13
CA ALA A 210 2.50 -3.53 -11.84
C ALA A 210 2.02 -3.09 -10.45
N LEU A 211 2.92 -3.05 -9.47
CA LEU A 211 2.61 -2.75 -8.06
C LEU A 211 3.06 -1.35 -7.61
N GLN A 212 3.74 -0.60 -8.48
CA GLN A 212 4.30 0.69 -8.12
C GLN A 212 3.19 1.72 -7.87
N ASN A 213 3.24 2.36 -6.70
CA ASN A 213 2.25 3.32 -6.20
C ASN A 213 0.82 2.77 -6.11
N LYS A 214 0.67 1.44 -6.01
CA LYS A 214 -0.63 0.77 -5.89
C LYS A 214 -0.90 0.21 -4.50
N VAL A 215 -2.15 -0.14 -4.25
CA VAL A 215 -2.54 -0.99 -3.13
C VAL A 215 -2.59 -2.45 -3.57
N LEU A 216 -1.84 -3.31 -2.91
CA LEU A 216 -1.95 -4.77 -3.04
C LEU A 216 -2.90 -5.27 -1.95
N ALA A 217 -4.13 -5.61 -2.34
CA ALA A 217 -5.13 -6.17 -1.46
C ALA A 217 -5.13 -7.70 -1.53
N ILE A 218 -5.07 -8.36 -0.38
CA ILE A 218 -5.08 -9.82 -0.28
C ILE A 218 -6.14 -10.24 0.72
N GLU A 219 -7.05 -11.11 0.29
CA GLU A 219 -8.03 -11.77 1.15
C GLU A 219 -7.46 -13.09 1.68
N GLU A 220 -7.70 -13.38 2.97
CA GLU A 220 -7.56 -14.67 3.65
C GLU A 220 -6.43 -15.63 3.20
N GLU A 221 -5.32 -15.66 3.96
CA GLU A 221 -4.26 -16.66 3.78
C GLU A 221 -4.57 -17.99 4.51
N ALA A 222 -5.29 -18.90 3.84
CA ALA A 222 -5.15 -20.33 4.13
C ALA A 222 -3.98 -20.90 3.29
N GLY A 223 -2.75 -20.54 3.66
CA GLY A 223 -1.52 -21.21 3.22
C GLY A 223 -0.71 -20.53 2.11
N SER A 224 0.35 -19.82 2.48
CA SER A 224 1.70 -20.41 2.46
C SER A 224 2.68 -19.44 3.15
N LYS A 225 3.50 -19.97 4.08
CA LYS A 225 4.65 -19.25 4.65
C LYS A 225 5.56 -18.60 3.58
N GLU A 226 5.53 -19.14 2.37
CA GLU A 226 6.30 -18.66 1.21
C GLU A 226 5.81 -17.29 0.70
N ALA A 227 4.52 -16.98 0.76
CA ALA A 227 3.99 -15.67 0.37
C ALA A 227 4.43 -14.56 1.32
N ASN A 228 4.57 -14.87 2.62
CA ASN A 228 5.06 -13.92 3.61
C ASN A 228 6.48 -13.43 3.31
N TYR A 229 7.34 -14.22 2.66
CA TYR A 229 8.66 -13.75 2.25
C TYR A 229 8.58 -12.64 1.20
N SER A 230 7.80 -12.84 0.13
CA SER A 230 7.68 -11.84 -0.94
C SER A 230 7.01 -10.55 -0.45
N LEU A 231 6.00 -10.65 0.42
CA LEU A 231 5.39 -9.47 1.08
C LEU A 231 6.40 -8.70 1.95
N ARG A 232 7.19 -9.40 2.78
CA ARG A 232 8.23 -8.77 3.60
C ARG A 232 9.31 -8.11 2.75
N ALA A 233 9.74 -8.77 1.68
CA ALA A 233 10.79 -8.29 0.80
C ALA A 233 10.36 -7.02 0.07
N ILE A 234 9.15 -6.99 -0.53
CA ILE A 234 8.67 -5.81 -1.26
C ILE A 234 8.40 -4.61 -0.34
N GLN A 235 7.92 -4.84 0.89
CA GLN A 235 7.76 -3.77 1.90
C GLN A 235 9.09 -3.18 2.35
N SER A 236 10.12 -4.02 2.52
CA SER A 236 11.40 -3.59 3.11
C SER A 236 12.33 -2.97 2.07
N SER A 237 12.44 -3.59 0.89
CA SER A 237 13.39 -3.20 -0.17
C SER A 237 12.76 -2.38 -1.30
N LYS A 238 11.42 -2.25 -1.33
CA LYS A 238 10.66 -1.56 -2.38
C LYS A 238 10.88 -2.14 -3.78
N HIS A 239 11.45 -3.34 -3.89
CA HIS A 239 11.53 -4.10 -5.13
C HIS A 239 11.57 -5.61 -4.85
N LEU A 240 11.20 -6.43 -5.82
CA LEU A 240 11.43 -7.87 -5.84
C LEU A 240 12.26 -8.21 -7.04
N SER A 241 13.16 -9.18 -6.89
CA SER A 241 13.90 -9.74 -8.01
C SER A 241 14.11 -11.23 -7.79
N ILE A 242 13.85 -12.03 -8.82
CA ILE A 242 14.19 -13.45 -8.85
C ILE A 242 14.85 -13.77 -10.18
N ALA A 243 15.85 -14.66 -10.14
CA ALA A 243 16.44 -15.25 -11.33
C ALA A 243 15.94 -16.68 -11.46
N THR A 244 15.31 -17.01 -12.59
CA THR A 244 14.78 -18.35 -12.88
C THR A 244 15.37 -18.82 -14.21
N THR A 245 15.64 -20.12 -14.35
CA THR A 245 16.03 -20.72 -15.63
C THR A 245 14.81 -20.86 -16.54
N GLY A 246 14.76 -20.04 -17.59
CA GLY A 246 13.86 -20.20 -18.74
C GLY A 246 14.52 -21.03 -19.85
N ARG A 247 13.73 -21.53 -20.79
CA ARG A 247 14.24 -22.10 -22.04
C ARG A 247 14.16 -21.04 -23.13
N ASP A 248 15.28 -20.80 -23.80
CA ASP A 248 15.32 -19.94 -24.97
C ASP A 248 14.49 -20.58 -26.10
N SER A 249 13.42 -19.91 -26.52
CA SER A 249 12.50 -20.39 -27.55
C SER A 249 13.15 -20.58 -28.92
N SER A 250 14.31 -19.97 -29.15
CA SER A 250 15.06 -20.07 -30.41
C SER A 250 16.19 -21.10 -30.38
N THR A 251 16.81 -21.34 -29.22
CA THR A 251 18.00 -22.21 -29.11
C THR A 251 17.79 -23.46 -28.26
N GLY A 252 16.67 -23.57 -27.53
CA GLY A 252 16.38 -24.67 -26.62
C GLY A 252 17.28 -24.73 -25.37
N LYS A 253 18.28 -23.85 -25.28
CA LYS A 253 19.22 -23.79 -24.15
C LYS A 253 18.57 -23.15 -22.93
N LEU A 254 19.00 -23.58 -21.75
CA LEU A 254 18.64 -22.94 -20.50
C LEU A 254 19.27 -21.55 -20.46
N LYS A 255 18.43 -20.53 -20.29
CA LYS A 255 18.83 -19.14 -20.13
C LYS A 255 18.29 -18.62 -18.81
N THR A 256 19.10 -17.93 -18.03
CA THR A 256 18.64 -17.27 -16.82
C THR A 256 17.82 -16.04 -17.20
N GLU A 257 16.54 -16.04 -16.84
CA GLU A 257 15.64 -14.90 -16.92
C GLU A 257 15.54 -14.23 -15.56
N VAL A 258 15.64 -12.90 -15.53
CA VAL A 258 15.54 -12.12 -14.30
C VAL A 258 14.23 -11.36 -14.34
N TYR A 259 13.35 -11.69 -13.39
CA TYR A 259 12.10 -10.97 -13.18
C TYR A 259 12.33 -9.92 -12.10
N ARG A 260 11.83 -8.70 -12.33
CA ARG A 260 11.94 -7.58 -11.40
C ARG A 260 10.58 -6.94 -11.24
N VAL A 261 10.22 -6.58 -10.02
CA VAL A 261 8.98 -5.87 -9.69
C VAL A 261 9.33 -4.71 -8.78
N LYS A 262 8.82 -3.52 -9.06
CA LYS A 262 9.09 -2.29 -8.31
C LYS A 262 7.89 -1.90 -7.46
N GLY A 263 8.21 -1.45 -6.25
CA GLY A 263 7.34 -0.64 -5.42
C GLY A 263 7.61 0.86 -5.62
N PRO A 264 7.20 1.71 -4.66
CA PRO A 264 6.58 1.36 -3.38
C PRO A 264 5.15 0.81 -3.56
N VAL A 265 4.69 -0.01 -2.60
CA VAL A 265 3.34 -0.63 -2.60
C VAL A 265 2.76 -0.56 -1.19
N SER A 266 1.49 -0.18 -1.06
CA SER A 266 0.75 -0.33 0.21
C SER A 266 0.09 -1.70 0.22
N ILE A 267 0.29 -2.49 1.27
CA ILE A 267 -0.33 -3.81 1.38
C ILE A 267 -1.53 -3.72 2.31
N PHE A 268 -2.69 -4.16 1.83
CA PHE A 268 -3.91 -4.30 2.61
C PHE A 268 -4.21 -5.79 2.75
N PHE A 269 -3.95 -6.33 3.93
CA PHE A 269 -4.04 -7.76 4.20
C PHE A 269 -5.13 -8.07 5.23
N THR A 270 -5.90 -9.13 5.00
CA THR A 270 -6.88 -9.63 5.97
C THR A 270 -6.57 -11.07 6.37
N THR A 271 -6.67 -11.39 7.66
CA THR A 271 -6.41 -12.76 8.15
C THR A 271 -7.33 -13.17 9.30
N SER A 272 -7.68 -14.45 9.32
CA SER A 272 -8.32 -15.14 10.46
C SER A 272 -7.29 -15.72 11.44
N ASN A 273 -6.02 -15.82 11.04
CA ASN A 273 -4.97 -16.35 11.89
C ASN A 273 -4.36 -15.24 12.76
N VAL A 274 -4.59 -15.35 14.07
CA VAL A 274 -4.00 -14.46 15.09
C VAL A 274 -2.51 -14.73 15.28
N GLN A 275 -2.04 -15.94 14.97
CA GLN A 275 -0.65 -16.39 15.12
C GLN A 275 0.13 -16.29 13.81
N MET A 276 0.19 -15.09 13.24
CA MET A 276 1.20 -14.79 12.22
C MET A 276 2.59 -14.68 12.85
N ASP A 277 3.64 -14.89 12.04
CA ASP A 277 4.99 -14.70 12.54
C ASP A 277 5.20 -13.24 12.97
N TYR A 278 5.80 -13.06 14.14
CA TYR A 278 6.06 -11.76 14.75
C TYR A 278 6.83 -10.81 13.81
N GLU A 279 7.68 -11.37 12.95
CA GLU A 279 8.47 -10.59 12.02
C GLU A 279 7.59 -9.91 10.95
N THR A 280 6.66 -10.66 10.35
CA THR A 280 5.70 -10.16 9.35
C THR A 280 4.69 -9.24 10.01
N ALA A 281 4.05 -9.65 11.10
CA ALA A 281 3.02 -8.85 11.78
C ALA A 281 3.52 -7.44 12.14
N ASN A 282 4.76 -7.31 12.62
CA ASN A 282 5.37 -6.03 12.99
C ASN A 282 5.69 -5.09 11.82
N ARG A 283 5.46 -5.49 10.57
CA ARG A 283 5.58 -4.59 9.40
C ARG A 283 4.26 -3.91 9.04
N PHE A 284 3.13 -4.38 9.59
CA PHE A 284 1.81 -3.82 9.34
C PHE A 284 1.35 -2.94 10.53
N LEU A 285 0.42 -2.04 10.23
CA LEU A 285 -0.48 -1.48 11.22
C LEU A 285 -1.59 -2.50 11.44
N ARG A 286 -1.71 -2.99 12.68
CA ARG A 286 -2.69 -4.00 13.03
C ARG A 286 -4.00 -3.33 13.38
N LEU A 287 -5.05 -3.68 12.66
CA LEU A 287 -6.42 -3.28 12.96
C LEU A 287 -7.21 -4.48 13.48
N THR A 288 -8.10 -4.22 14.42
CA THR A 288 -9.03 -5.18 15.00
C THR A 288 -10.43 -4.71 14.73
N ILE A 289 -11.34 -5.64 14.47
CA ILE A 289 -12.75 -5.30 14.27
C ILE A 289 -13.48 -5.25 15.60
N ASP A 290 -14.39 -4.29 15.76
CA ASP A 290 -15.33 -4.27 16.86
C ASP A 290 -16.36 -5.42 16.72
N GLU A 291 -16.26 -6.38 17.63
CA GLU A 291 -17.12 -7.57 17.68
C GLU A 291 -18.17 -7.48 18.80
N SER A 292 -18.45 -6.27 19.30
CA SER A 292 -19.46 -6.01 20.33
C SER A 292 -20.89 -6.30 19.87
N GLN A 293 -21.78 -6.54 20.84
CA GLN A 293 -23.19 -6.75 20.54
C GLN A 293 -23.84 -5.47 20.02
N GLU A 294 -23.44 -4.31 20.55
CA GLU A 294 -23.87 -2.99 20.12
C GLU A 294 -23.56 -2.78 18.64
N GLN A 295 -22.31 -3.03 18.23
CA GLN A 295 -21.88 -2.93 16.85
C GLN A 295 -22.66 -3.90 15.95
N THR A 296 -22.84 -5.14 16.40
CA THR A 296 -23.63 -6.15 15.66
C THR A 296 -25.08 -5.69 15.44
N ARG A 297 -25.72 -5.11 16.46
CA ARG A 297 -27.09 -4.56 16.34
C ARG A 297 -27.17 -3.45 15.32
N GLN A 298 -26.20 -2.53 15.30
CA GLN A 298 -26.14 -1.43 14.34
C GLN A 298 -25.99 -1.94 12.90
N ILE A 299 -25.11 -2.92 12.68
CA ILE A 299 -24.92 -3.57 11.36
C ILE A 299 -26.23 -4.20 10.88
N LEU A 300 -26.90 -4.99 11.74
CA LEU A 300 -28.16 -5.65 11.38
C LEU A 300 -29.28 -4.65 11.08
N GLN A 301 -29.37 -3.55 11.84
CA GLN A 301 -30.33 -2.49 11.59
C GLN A 301 -30.10 -1.85 10.21
N ARG A 302 -28.84 -1.60 9.86
CA ARG A 302 -28.48 -1.00 8.58
C ARG A 302 -28.76 -1.92 7.40
N GLN A 303 -28.44 -3.21 7.53
CA GLN A 303 -28.75 -4.20 6.50
C GLN A 303 -30.25 -4.21 6.20
N ARG A 304 -31.11 -4.14 7.24
CA ARG A 304 -32.57 -4.01 7.04
C ARG A 304 -32.97 -2.69 6.39
N GLU A 305 -32.37 -1.57 6.77
CA GLU A 305 -32.67 -0.26 6.16
C GLU A 305 -32.32 -0.22 4.66
N LEU A 306 -31.23 -0.88 4.25
CA LEU A 306 -30.81 -0.96 2.85
C LEU A 306 -31.79 -1.73 1.94
N GLU A 307 -32.66 -2.56 2.51
CA GLU A 307 -33.74 -3.27 1.80
C GLU A 307 -35.05 -2.46 1.70
N THR A 308 -35.04 -1.21 2.15
CA THR A 308 -36.19 -0.29 2.06
C THR A 308 -36.06 0.70 0.90
N LEU A 309 -37.13 1.44 0.59
CA LEU A 309 -37.09 2.56 -0.38
C LEU A 309 -36.03 3.62 0.00
N LYS A 310 -35.80 3.82 1.30
CA LYS A 310 -34.71 4.68 1.80
C LYS A 310 -33.35 4.13 1.40
N GLY A 311 -33.18 2.80 1.44
CA GLY A 311 -32.01 2.08 0.96
C GLY A 311 -31.74 2.27 -0.52
N LEU A 312 -32.77 2.30 -1.37
CA LEU A 312 -32.62 2.58 -2.80
C LEU A 312 -32.02 3.97 -3.05
N LEU A 313 -32.51 5.00 -2.35
CA LEU A 313 -31.98 6.36 -2.45
C LEU A 313 -30.52 6.45 -1.98
N ILE A 314 -30.16 5.68 -0.94
CA ILE A 314 -28.78 5.59 -0.46
C ILE A 314 -27.87 4.96 -1.52
N ARG A 315 -28.31 3.92 -2.24
CA ARG A 315 -27.52 3.26 -3.31
C ARG A 315 -27.19 4.25 -4.44
N GLU A 316 -28.14 5.08 -4.85
CA GLU A 316 -27.91 6.15 -5.84
C GLU A 316 -26.89 7.21 -5.36
N GLN A 317 -26.87 7.53 -4.05
CA GLN A 317 -25.88 8.44 -3.47
C GLN A 317 -24.49 7.79 -3.35
N THR A 318 -24.45 6.47 -3.12
CA THR A 318 -23.22 5.68 -2.95
C THR A 318 -22.30 5.80 -4.15
N GLU A 319 -22.85 5.72 -5.38
CA GLU A 319 -22.06 5.86 -6.60
C GLU A 319 -21.38 7.23 -6.72
N LYS A 320 -22.10 8.31 -6.34
CA LYS A 320 -21.55 9.68 -6.35
C LYS A 320 -20.43 9.83 -5.33
N ILE A 321 -20.62 9.29 -4.13
CA ILE A 321 -19.59 9.29 -3.08
C ILE A 321 -18.34 8.55 -3.55
N ILE A 322 -18.50 7.36 -4.12
CA ILE A 322 -17.40 6.56 -4.66
C ILE A 322 -16.63 7.37 -5.72
N LYS A 323 -17.33 7.90 -6.74
CA LYS A 323 -16.70 8.70 -7.80
C LYS A 323 -15.98 9.93 -7.26
N LYS A 324 -16.58 10.64 -6.29
CA LYS A 324 -15.94 11.79 -5.61
C LYS A 324 -14.60 11.39 -4.99
N HIS A 325 -14.55 10.30 -4.23
CA HIS A 325 -13.30 9.85 -3.62
C HIS A 325 -12.27 9.34 -4.63
N GLN A 326 -12.69 8.59 -5.66
CA GLN A 326 -11.79 8.14 -6.73
C GLN A 326 -11.15 9.33 -7.43
N ASN A 327 -11.94 10.35 -7.77
CA ASN A 327 -11.45 11.57 -8.38
C ASN A 327 -10.56 12.38 -7.43
N ALA A 328 -10.91 12.48 -6.15
CA ALA A 328 -10.05 13.09 -5.14
C ALA A 328 -8.69 12.39 -5.06
N GLN A 329 -8.68 11.05 -5.04
CA GLN A 329 -7.46 10.25 -5.03
C GLN A 329 -6.61 10.46 -6.30
N ARG A 330 -7.23 10.63 -7.48
CA ARG A 330 -6.52 11.00 -8.73
C ARG A 330 -5.89 12.39 -8.65
N LEU A 331 -6.53 13.34 -7.98
CA LEU A 331 -6.05 14.73 -7.82
C LEU A 331 -4.96 14.91 -6.76
N LEU A 332 -4.64 13.87 -5.98
CA LEU A 332 -3.46 13.88 -5.11
C LEU A 332 -2.19 13.79 -5.98
N TYR A 333 -1.37 14.83 -5.94
CA TYR A 333 -0.11 14.88 -6.68
C TYR A 333 1.07 14.46 -5.79
N PRO A 334 2.18 13.96 -6.38
CA PRO A 334 3.38 13.66 -5.62
C PRO A 334 4.01 14.95 -5.06
N VAL A 335 4.18 15.03 -3.74
CA VAL A 335 4.83 16.15 -3.05
C VAL A 335 5.69 15.63 -1.90
N LYS A 336 6.83 16.28 -1.64
CA LYS A 336 7.65 15.94 -0.46
C LYS A 336 7.00 16.52 0.80
N VAL A 337 6.95 15.72 1.85
CA VAL A 337 6.40 16.12 3.15
C VAL A 337 7.51 16.22 4.17
N ILE A 338 7.74 17.42 4.68
CA ILE A 338 8.74 17.72 5.70
C ILE A 338 8.05 17.85 7.06
N ASN A 339 8.58 17.16 8.07
CA ASN A 339 8.11 17.28 9.45
C ASN A 339 9.11 18.13 10.25
N PRO A 340 8.85 19.44 10.45
CA PRO A 340 9.75 20.31 11.21
C PRO A 340 9.77 19.96 12.71
N TYR A 341 8.81 19.17 13.19
CA TYR A 341 8.72 18.73 14.58
C TYR A 341 9.39 17.38 14.83
N ALA A 342 9.95 16.73 13.80
CA ALA A 342 10.46 15.35 13.88
C ALA A 342 11.43 15.13 15.05
N GLU A 343 12.36 16.05 15.30
CA GLU A 343 13.35 15.95 16.38
C GLU A 343 12.73 16.05 17.79
N SER A 344 11.55 16.66 17.91
CA SER A 344 10.84 16.82 19.17
C SER A 344 9.87 15.68 19.50
N LEU A 345 9.62 14.78 18.54
CA LEU A 345 8.73 13.64 18.70
C LEU A 345 9.49 12.46 19.32
N THR A 346 9.20 12.18 20.57
CA THR A 346 9.78 11.04 21.30
C THR A 346 8.88 9.81 21.18
N PHE A 347 9.50 8.64 21.17
CA PHE A 347 8.83 7.34 21.23
C PHE A 347 9.57 6.49 22.26
N ASN A 348 8.89 5.52 22.89
CA ASN A 348 9.55 4.62 23.85
C ASN A 348 10.74 3.91 23.17
N ASP A 349 11.90 3.85 23.84
CA ASP A 349 13.15 3.23 23.36
C ASP A 349 13.48 1.89 24.04
N GLU A 350 12.60 1.38 24.90
CA GLU A 350 12.79 0.15 25.68
C GLU A 350 12.85 -1.14 24.85
N THR A 351 12.19 -1.20 23.68
CA THR A 351 12.10 -2.45 22.88
C THR A 351 12.58 -2.27 21.44
N LEU A 352 13.19 -3.30 20.85
CA LEU A 352 13.61 -3.27 19.44
C LEU A 352 12.44 -3.04 18.47
N ARG A 353 11.22 -3.39 18.88
CA ARG A 353 9.99 -3.20 18.11
C ARG A 353 9.70 -1.71 17.88
N THR A 354 10.00 -0.85 18.85
CA THR A 354 9.70 0.58 18.77
C THR A 354 10.42 1.29 17.63
N ARG A 355 11.56 0.79 17.16
CA ARG A 355 12.25 1.30 15.96
C ARG A 355 11.35 1.26 14.71
N ARG A 356 10.59 0.17 14.54
CA ARG A 356 9.67 0.01 13.41
C ARG A 356 8.41 0.86 13.60
N ASP A 357 7.87 0.87 14.81
CA ASP A 357 6.63 1.59 15.10
C ASP A 357 6.82 3.11 15.11
N HIS A 358 7.99 3.60 15.54
CA HIS A 358 8.36 5.01 15.40
C HIS A 358 8.37 5.44 13.93
N ARG A 359 8.96 4.64 13.02
CA ARG A 359 8.92 4.94 11.58
C ARG A 359 7.48 4.94 11.04
N LYS A 360 6.64 4.00 11.46
CA LYS A 360 5.22 3.98 11.07
C LYS A 360 4.47 5.22 11.58
N TYR A 361 4.72 5.64 12.82
CA TYR A 361 4.15 6.84 13.42
C TYR A 361 4.56 8.11 12.65
N LEU A 362 5.84 8.28 12.34
CA LEU A 362 6.30 9.40 11.50
C LEU A 362 5.67 9.37 10.10
N ASN A 363 5.50 8.19 9.52
CA ASN A 363 4.84 8.04 8.22
C ASN A 363 3.33 8.31 8.29
N LEU A 364 2.66 8.00 9.41
CA LEU A 364 1.28 8.36 9.65
C LEU A 364 1.10 9.88 9.65
N ILE A 365 1.96 10.61 10.37
CA ILE A 365 1.97 12.08 10.36
C ILE A 365 2.16 12.62 8.93
N LYS A 366 3.15 12.09 8.20
CA LYS A 366 3.40 12.50 6.81
C LYS A 366 2.21 12.23 5.90
N THR A 367 1.52 11.11 6.10
CA THR A 367 0.35 10.71 5.30
C THR A 367 -0.84 11.65 5.56
N ILE A 368 -1.06 12.05 6.81
CA ILE A 368 -2.10 13.02 7.18
C ILE A 368 -1.82 14.38 6.51
N ALA A 369 -0.57 14.86 6.59
CA ALA A 369 -0.18 16.11 5.91
C ALA A 369 -0.28 15.99 4.38
N PHE A 370 0.09 14.84 3.80
CA PHE A 370 -0.03 14.56 2.37
C PHE A 370 -1.48 14.55 1.88
N LEU A 371 -2.40 13.93 2.64
CA LEU A 371 -3.82 13.95 2.31
C LEU A 371 -4.36 15.39 2.33
N ASN A 372 -3.90 16.20 3.30
CA ASN A 372 -4.24 17.62 3.42
C ASN A 372 -3.49 18.53 2.43
N GLN A 373 -2.76 18.03 1.43
CA GLN A 373 -1.86 18.85 0.59
C GLN A 373 -2.54 20.03 -0.12
N HIS A 374 -3.84 19.93 -0.43
CA HIS A 374 -4.62 21.03 -1.03
C HIS A 374 -5.02 22.12 -0.04
N GLN A 375 -4.78 21.90 1.25
CA GLN A 375 -5.00 22.83 2.36
C GLN A 375 -3.67 23.37 2.93
N ARG A 376 -2.55 23.13 2.24
CA ARG A 376 -1.21 23.49 2.70
C ARG A 376 -0.59 24.50 1.75
N LYS A 377 0.22 25.40 2.31
CA LYS A 377 1.06 26.29 1.51
C LYS A 377 2.20 25.47 0.93
N GLN A 378 2.25 25.37 -0.40
CA GLN A 378 3.38 24.77 -1.09
C GLN A 378 4.60 25.68 -0.95
N LYS A 379 5.71 25.09 -0.53
CA LYS A 379 7.03 25.73 -0.48
C LYS A 379 7.96 25.03 -1.46
N SER A 380 9.09 25.65 -1.74
CA SER A 380 10.12 25.06 -2.57
C SER A 380 11.50 25.24 -1.96
N VAL A 381 12.38 24.28 -2.23
CA VAL A 381 13.79 24.34 -1.86
C VAL A 381 14.63 24.08 -3.10
N ASN A 382 15.70 24.84 -3.27
CA ASN A 382 16.65 24.63 -4.35
C ASN A 382 17.66 23.55 -3.92
N LEU A 383 17.64 22.41 -4.59
CA LEU A 383 18.60 21.34 -4.43
C LEU A 383 19.40 21.19 -5.72
N GLN A 384 20.66 21.62 -5.69
CA GLN A 384 21.58 21.52 -6.85
C GLN A 384 21.01 22.13 -8.14
N GLY A 385 20.34 23.28 -8.06
CA GLY A 385 19.73 23.95 -9.20
C GLY A 385 18.35 23.43 -9.59
N LYS A 386 17.82 22.41 -8.91
CA LYS A 386 16.44 21.92 -9.11
C LYS A 386 15.53 22.41 -7.99
N GLU A 387 14.41 23.00 -8.37
CA GLU A 387 13.36 23.39 -7.44
C GLU A 387 12.53 22.17 -7.04
N VAL A 388 12.57 21.81 -5.76
CA VAL A 388 11.82 20.67 -5.22
C VAL A 388 10.65 21.20 -4.39
N PRO A 389 9.38 20.96 -4.80
CA PRO A 389 8.24 21.38 -4.03
C PRO A 389 8.03 20.50 -2.79
N TYR A 390 7.69 21.12 -1.68
CA TYR A 390 7.37 20.44 -0.43
C TYR A 390 6.24 21.13 0.34
N ILE A 391 5.61 20.37 1.21
CA ILE A 391 4.68 20.86 2.24
C ILE A 391 5.22 20.52 3.63
N GLU A 392 4.78 21.27 4.62
CA GLU A 392 5.15 21.05 6.02
C GLU A 392 4.00 20.45 6.82
N VAL A 393 4.35 19.54 7.71
CA VAL A 393 3.47 19.05 8.78
C VAL A 393 3.13 20.21 9.73
N ILE A 394 1.87 20.30 10.15
CA ILE A 394 1.41 21.24 11.18
C ILE A 394 1.08 20.51 12.49
N PRO A 395 0.99 21.23 13.63
CA PRO A 395 0.68 20.60 14.92
C PRO A 395 -0.62 19.79 14.96
N ASP A 396 -1.63 20.21 14.18
CA ASP A 396 -2.90 19.48 14.07
C ASP A 396 -2.74 18.10 13.40
N ASP A 397 -1.84 17.96 12.42
CA ASP A 397 -1.54 16.65 11.81
C ASP A 397 -0.95 15.69 12.85
N ILE A 398 -0.10 16.20 13.75
CA ILE A 398 0.52 15.44 14.85
C ILE A 398 -0.54 15.04 15.88
N LYS A 399 -1.45 15.96 16.23
CA LYS A 399 -2.56 15.67 17.15
C LYS A 399 -3.42 14.53 16.61
N ARG A 400 -3.87 14.61 15.37
CA ARG A 400 -4.64 13.54 14.72
C ARG A 400 -3.86 12.23 14.64
N ALA A 401 -2.56 12.29 14.34
CA ALA A 401 -1.71 11.11 14.35
C ALA A 401 -1.62 10.48 15.75
N ASN A 402 -1.57 11.29 16.82
CA ASN A 402 -1.55 10.80 18.20
C ASN A 402 -2.86 10.08 18.56
N ASP A 403 -4.00 10.67 18.20
CA ASP A 403 -5.33 10.09 18.48
C ASP A 403 -5.46 8.70 17.83
N LEU A 404 -5.00 8.55 16.58
CA LEU A 404 -4.96 7.27 15.88
C LEU A 404 -3.90 6.32 16.46
N ALA A 405 -2.69 6.82 16.70
CA ALA A 405 -1.55 6.04 17.17
C ALA A 405 -1.80 5.39 18.53
N GLN A 406 -2.49 6.09 19.45
CA GLN A 406 -2.83 5.54 20.76
C GLN A 406 -3.62 4.22 20.63
N GLN A 407 -4.53 4.11 19.68
CA GLN A 407 -5.31 2.88 19.48
C GLN A 407 -4.53 1.84 18.69
N ILE A 408 -3.91 2.23 17.58
CA ILE A 408 -3.18 1.30 16.70
C ILE A 408 -1.99 0.65 17.44
N PHE A 409 -1.27 1.44 18.25
CA PHE A 409 -0.09 0.96 18.95
C PHE A 409 -0.38 0.52 20.39
N ALA A 410 -1.56 0.75 20.98
CA ALA A 410 -1.89 0.18 22.31
C ALA A 410 -1.71 -1.35 22.32
N HIS A 411 -2.19 -2.03 21.27
CA HIS A 411 -2.08 -3.48 21.11
C HIS A 411 -0.68 -3.99 20.79
N THR A 412 0.30 -3.10 20.68
CA THR A 412 1.70 -3.41 20.35
C THR A 412 2.50 -3.75 21.59
N LEU A 413 2.04 -3.31 22.76
CA LEU A 413 2.70 -3.50 24.05
C LEU A 413 2.02 -4.59 24.90
N GLU A 414 0.83 -5.04 24.48
CA GLU A 414 0.13 -6.17 25.11
C GLU A 414 0.51 -7.48 24.39
N GLU A 415 0.94 -8.49 25.15
CA GLU A 415 1.18 -9.85 24.62
C GLU A 415 -0.14 -10.57 24.27
N LEU A 416 -1.24 -10.19 24.93
CA LEU A 416 -2.54 -10.81 24.78
C LEU A 416 -3.25 -10.32 23.50
N SER A 417 -3.79 -11.24 22.71
CA SER A 417 -4.58 -10.85 21.54
C SER A 417 -5.86 -10.08 21.92
N PRO A 418 -6.32 -9.13 21.08
CA PRO A 418 -7.53 -8.34 21.34
C PRO A 418 -8.79 -9.19 21.61
N SER A 419 -9.00 -10.26 20.84
CA SER A 419 -10.12 -11.19 21.08
C SER A 419 -9.96 -11.94 22.41
N SER A 420 -8.75 -12.36 22.79
CA SER A 420 -8.52 -12.97 24.11
C SER A 420 -8.69 -11.96 25.25
N ARG A 421 -8.40 -10.68 25.02
CA ARG A 421 -8.69 -9.61 25.99
C ARG A 421 -10.19 -9.39 26.16
N THR A 422 -10.96 -9.34 25.07
CA THR A 422 -12.42 -9.28 25.13
C THR A 422 -12.98 -10.48 25.89
N LEU A 423 -12.45 -11.68 25.63
CA LEU A 423 -12.85 -12.88 26.36
C LEU A 423 -12.48 -12.80 27.85
N LEU A 424 -11.27 -12.33 28.19
CA LEU A 424 -10.85 -12.15 29.58
C LEU A 424 -11.77 -11.18 30.32
N ASN A 425 -12.12 -10.05 29.71
CA ASN A 425 -13.05 -9.09 30.29
C ASN A 425 -14.45 -9.70 30.49
N ALA A 426 -14.95 -10.47 29.51
CA ALA A 426 -16.23 -11.15 29.63
C ALA A 426 -16.21 -12.24 30.72
N ILE A 427 -15.11 -12.97 30.87
CA ILE A 427 -14.90 -13.93 31.97
C ILE A 427 -14.89 -13.20 33.32
N LYS A 428 -14.19 -12.07 33.42
CA LYS A 428 -14.18 -11.23 34.63
C LYS A 428 -15.58 -10.75 34.99
N GLU A 429 -16.38 -10.33 34.01
CA GLU A 429 -17.76 -9.93 34.21
C GLU A 429 -18.64 -11.11 34.66
N MET A 430 -18.52 -12.27 34.00
CA MET A 430 -19.23 -13.50 34.35
C MET A 430 -18.94 -13.92 35.79
N VAL A 431 -17.67 -13.89 36.18
CA VAL A 431 -17.20 -14.21 37.53
C VAL A 431 -17.68 -13.17 38.54
N GLY A 432 -17.61 -11.87 38.21
CA GLY A 432 -18.05 -10.79 39.11
C GLY A 432 -19.56 -10.75 39.36
N LYS A 433 -20.37 -11.34 38.46
CA LYS A 433 -21.82 -11.53 38.67
C LYS A 433 -22.15 -12.77 39.51
N SER A 434 -21.17 -13.62 39.82
CA SER A 434 -21.37 -14.80 40.66
C SER A 434 -21.35 -14.39 42.14
N THR A 435 -22.38 -14.79 42.89
CA THR A 435 -22.56 -14.47 44.32
C THR A 435 -21.69 -15.32 45.27
N ASP A 436 -21.01 -16.35 44.76
CA ASP A 436 -20.18 -17.24 45.58
C ASP A 436 -18.73 -16.74 45.67
N SER A 437 -18.40 -16.15 46.81
CA SER A 437 -17.13 -15.45 47.07
C SER A 437 -15.90 -16.34 47.20
N ASN A 438 -16.03 -17.67 47.14
CA ASN A 438 -14.99 -18.57 47.65
C ASN A 438 -14.40 -19.61 46.70
N GLU A 439 -14.73 -19.64 45.41
CA GLU A 439 -13.91 -20.29 44.37
C GLU A 439 -14.64 -20.19 43.01
N THR A 440 -14.41 -19.12 42.27
CA THR A 440 -15.06 -18.87 40.97
C THR A 440 -14.42 -19.71 39.87
N LYS A 441 -14.53 -21.04 40.01
CA LYS A 441 -14.13 -22.03 39.01
C LYS A 441 -15.20 -22.05 37.93
N PHE A 442 -14.78 -22.01 36.67
CA PHE A 442 -15.69 -22.10 35.54
C PHE A 442 -15.20 -23.08 34.48
N THR A 443 -16.14 -23.60 33.71
CA THR A 443 -15.87 -24.48 32.57
C THR A 443 -15.94 -23.72 31.26
N ARG A 444 -15.33 -24.28 30.21
CA ARG A 444 -15.47 -23.72 28.85
C ARG A 444 -16.93 -23.65 28.38
N LYS A 445 -17.80 -24.53 28.89
CA LYS A 445 -19.22 -24.54 28.54
C LYS A 445 -19.92 -23.32 29.13
N GLU A 446 -19.73 -23.04 30.41
CA GLU A 446 -20.30 -21.85 31.07
C GLU A 446 -19.85 -20.56 30.38
N VAL A 447 -18.57 -20.46 30.02
CA VAL A 447 -18.06 -19.29 29.27
C VAL A 447 -18.75 -19.17 27.90
N ARG A 448 -18.98 -20.28 27.19
CA ARG A 448 -19.72 -20.26 25.91
C ARG A 448 -21.16 -19.84 26.10
N ASP A 449 -21.83 -20.35 27.13
CA ASP A 449 -23.24 -20.06 27.37
C ASP A 449 -23.43 -18.58 27.77
N PHE A 450 -22.47 -18.00 28.52
CA PHE A 450 -22.48 -16.58 28.88
C PHE A 450 -22.13 -15.65 27.70
N THR A 451 -21.08 -15.97 26.95
CA THR A 451 -20.56 -15.09 25.88
C THR A 451 -21.24 -15.31 24.53
N LEU A 452 -21.90 -16.45 24.35
CA LEU A 452 -22.40 -16.99 23.07
C LEU A 452 -21.30 -17.24 22.02
N TRP A 453 -20.03 -17.35 22.45
CA TRP A 453 -18.92 -17.63 21.52
C TRP A 453 -18.90 -19.10 21.08
N GLY A 454 -18.45 -19.32 19.85
CA GLY A 454 -18.32 -20.65 19.25
C GLY A 454 -17.29 -21.51 19.97
N HIS A 455 -17.44 -22.84 19.88
CA HIS A 455 -16.56 -23.81 20.55
C HIS A 455 -15.08 -23.63 20.17
N TYR A 456 -14.79 -23.42 18.87
CA TYR A 456 -13.42 -23.19 18.40
C TYR A 456 -12.81 -21.93 19.03
N GLN A 457 -13.58 -20.83 19.07
CA GLN A 457 -13.12 -19.54 19.59
C GLN A 457 -12.75 -19.65 21.07
N ILE A 458 -13.64 -20.22 21.88
CA ILE A 458 -13.38 -20.43 23.31
C ILE A 458 -12.17 -21.33 23.53
N LYS A 459 -12.02 -22.41 22.75
CA LYS A 459 -10.85 -23.30 22.86
C LYS A 459 -9.54 -22.57 22.54
N THR A 460 -9.51 -21.76 21.47
CA THR A 460 -8.32 -21.01 21.03
C THR A 460 -7.94 -19.93 22.04
N HIS A 461 -8.87 -19.09 22.45
CA HIS A 461 -8.58 -17.95 23.32
C HIS A 461 -8.36 -18.36 24.79
N ILE A 462 -9.04 -19.39 25.32
CA ILE A 462 -8.71 -19.94 26.64
C ILE A 462 -7.31 -20.55 26.66
N LYS A 463 -6.86 -21.15 25.55
CA LYS A 463 -5.49 -21.65 25.45
C LYS A 463 -4.49 -20.51 25.60
N GLU A 464 -4.68 -19.42 24.85
CA GLU A 464 -3.81 -18.23 24.95
C GLU A 464 -3.82 -17.62 26.35
N LEU A 465 -5.00 -17.44 26.96
CA LEU A 465 -5.12 -16.92 28.32
C LEU A 465 -4.45 -17.81 29.37
N ARG A 466 -4.45 -19.12 29.18
CA ARG A 466 -3.74 -20.07 30.05
C ARG A 466 -2.23 -20.01 29.81
N ASP A 467 -1.81 -19.96 28.55
CA ASP A 467 -0.39 -19.94 28.18
C ASP A 467 0.28 -18.64 28.63
N LEU A 468 -0.47 -17.52 28.72
CA LEU A 468 -0.07 -16.24 29.32
C LEU A 468 -0.46 -16.10 30.81
N GLU A 469 -0.79 -17.22 31.47
CA GLU A 469 -1.05 -17.31 32.91
C GLU A 469 -2.21 -16.47 33.48
N TYR A 470 -3.03 -15.83 32.64
CA TYR A 470 -4.27 -15.16 33.06
C TYR A 470 -5.31 -16.14 33.62
N LEU A 471 -5.28 -17.40 33.18
CA LEU A 471 -6.15 -18.47 33.64
C LEU A 471 -5.36 -19.66 34.19
N ILE A 472 -5.70 -20.08 35.40
CA ILE A 472 -5.10 -21.25 36.06
C ILE A 472 -5.99 -22.48 35.81
N PRO A 473 -5.46 -23.56 35.21
CA PRO A 473 -6.19 -24.81 35.08
C PRO A 473 -6.16 -25.57 36.42
N ILE A 474 -7.33 -25.81 37.01
CA ILE A 474 -7.44 -26.43 38.36
C ILE A 474 -7.57 -27.94 38.26
N SER A 475 -8.29 -28.41 37.24
CA SER A 475 -8.41 -29.84 36.97
C SER A 475 -8.59 -30.10 35.48
N GLY A 476 -8.03 -31.23 35.02
CA GLY A 476 -8.06 -31.66 33.63
C GLY A 476 -7.39 -33.02 33.46
N GLY A 477 -8.04 -33.93 32.73
CA GLY A 477 -7.53 -35.27 32.45
C GLY A 477 -8.52 -36.11 31.65
N PRO A 478 -8.16 -37.33 31.21
CA PRO A 478 -9.09 -38.23 30.53
C PRO A 478 -10.34 -38.46 31.39
N ARG A 479 -11.53 -38.20 30.83
CA ARG A 479 -12.86 -38.32 31.49
C ARG A 479 -13.17 -37.33 32.63
N LYS A 480 -12.37 -36.28 32.88
CA LYS A 480 -12.70 -35.21 33.84
C LYS A 480 -13.07 -33.90 33.13
N LYS A 481 -13.99 -33.13 33.71
CA LYS A 481 -14.31 -31.77 33.26
C LYS A 481 -13.10 -30.86 33.51
N TYR A 482 -12.81 -29.97 32.56
CA TYR A 482 -11.77 -28.96 32.72
C TYR A 482 -12.33 -27.73 33.43
N TYR A 483 -11.76 -27.38 34.58
CA TYR A 483 -12.09 -26.19 35.35
C TYR A 483 -10.94 -25.18 35.30
N TYR A 484 -11.30 -23.91 35.16
CA TYR A 484 -10.39 -22.77 35.12
C TYR A 484 -10.75 -21.77 36.21
N GLN A 485 -9.77 -21.00 36.65
CA GLN A 485 -9.95 -19.85 37.54
C GLN A 485 -9.12 -18.66 37.04
N LEU A 486 -9.61 -17.45 37.30
CA LEU A 486 -8.88 -16.22 37.05
C LEU A 486 -7.64 -16.14 37.97
N ASN A 487 -6.49 -15.84 37.40
CA ASN A 487 -5.30 -15.54 38.19
C ASN A 487 -5.44 -14.13 38.79
N SER A 488 -5.61 -14.03 40.10
CA SER A 488 -5.77 -12.75 40.83
C SER A 488 -4.48 -11.94 40.96
N GLY A 489 -3.31 -12.53 40.63
CA GLY A 489 -2.01 -11.86 40.68
C GLY A 489 -1.61 -11.10 39.41
N ILE A 490 -2.36 -11.27 38.31
CA ILE A 490 -2.07 -10.60 37.03
C ILE A 490 -3.15 -9.54 36.79
N ASP A 491 -2.90 -8.34 37.29
CA ASP A 491 -3.64 -7.17 36.85
C ASP A 491 -3.31 -6.95 35.38
N GLY A 492 -4.19 -7.38 34.48
CA GLY A 492 -4.08 -7.13 33.04
C GLY A 492 -4.12 -5.64 32.66
N ASN A 493 -3.80 -4.73 33.57
CA ASN A 493 -3.72 -3.30 33.34
C ASN A 493 -2.29 -2.86 32.94
N ASP A 494 -1.53 -3.73 32.25
CA ASP A 494 -0.30 -3.38 31.52
C ASP A 494 -0.60 -2.52 30.28
N ARG A 495 -1.37 -1.45 30.46
CA ARG A 495 -1.37 -0.33 29.53
C ARG A 495 -0.04 0.39 29.71
N LEU A 496 1.02 -0.13 29.08
CA LEU A 496 2.22 0.65 28.83
C LEU A 496 1.78 1.91 28.07
N LYS A 497 1.80 3.04 28.78
CA LYS A 497 1.41 4.33 28.20
C LYS A 497 2.46 4.70 27.15
N ILE A 498 2.04 4.79 25.89
CA ILE A 498 2.88 5.39 24.87
C ILE A 498 3.01 6.87 25.23
N ASN A 499 4.19 7.28 25.69
CA ASN A 499 4.51 8.69 25.90
C ASN A 499 4.66 9.39 24.54
N LEU A 500 3.53 9.65 23.89
CA LEU A 500 3.40 10.57 22.75
C LEU A 500 3.38 11.98 23.32
N SER A 501 4.52 12.45 23.81
CA SER A 501 4.62 13.82 24.33
C SER A 501 4.37 14.80 23.18
N PRO A 502 3.45 15.78 23.32
CA PRO A 502 3.33 16.84 22.34
C PRO A 502 4.67 17.61 22.26
N PRO A 503 5.00 18.20 21.10
CA PRO A 503 6.27 18.86 20.91
C PRO A 503 6.46 19.94 21.97
N ARG A 504 7.53 19.83 22.78
CA ARG A 504 8.01 20.99 23.54
C ARG A 504 8.57 21.97 22.51
N LEU A 505 7.79 22.98 22.16
CA LEU A 505 8.29 24.11 21.37
C LEU A 505 9.52 24.65 22.08
N ARG A 506 10.71 24.40 21.52
CA ARG A 506 11.90 25.18 21.88
C ARG A 506 11.63 26.59 21.38
N SER A 507 11.26 27.48 22.29
CA SER A 507 11.28 28.92 22.03
C SER A 507 12.69 29.30 21.59
N GLY A 508 12.87 29.67 20.31
CA GLY A 508 14.06 30.41 19.89
C GLY A 508 14.84 29.99 18.64
N GLN A 509 14.31 29.21 17.70
CA GLN A 509 14.95 29.08 16.36
C GLN A 509 13.92 29.11 15.22
N ALA A 510 13.20 30.23 15.12
CA ALA A 510 12.60 30.67 13.87
C ALA A 510 13.34 31.94 13.44
N GLY A 511 14.40 31.79 12.64
CA GLY A 511 15.15 32.90 12.10
C GLY A 511 16.50 32.48 11.52
N ASN A 512 16.66 32.70 10.21
CA ASN A 512 17.88 32.56 9.42
C ASN A 512 18.28 31.18 8.88
N LEU A 513 17.48 30.68 7.93
CA LEU A 513 17.99 29.93 6.79
C LEU A 513 17.72 30.75 5.53
N GLY A 514 18.54 31.78 5.31
CA GLY A 514 18.39 32.67 4.16
C GLY A 514 19.26 33.90 4.24
N LYS A 515 20.58 33.72 4.16
CA LYS A 515 21.59 34.66 3.60
C LYS A 515 22.97 34.34 4.18
N SER A 516 23.82 33.70 3.38
CA SER A 516 25.22 34.09 3.27
C SER A 516 25.80 33.44 2.02
N GLY A 517 25.79 34.20 0.93
CA GLY A 517 26.79 34.02 -0.11
C GLY A 517 28.11 34.53 0.43
N ARG A 518 29.11 33.66 0.51
CA ARG A 518 30.53 34.02 0.46
C ARG A 518 31.32 32.78 0.05
N SER A 519 31.95 32.89 -1.11
CA SER A 519 32.90 31.95 -1.67
C SER A 519 34.06 31.69 -0.69
N PRO A 520 34.60 30.47 -0.59
CA PRO A 520 35.84 30.23 0.14
C PRO A 520 37.02 30.55 -0.79
N ASP A 521 37.71 31.65 -0.47
CA ASP A 521 38.99 32.00 -1.08
C ASP A 521 40.12 31.22 -0.41
N PHE A 522 41.10 30.79 -1.21
CA PHE A 522 42.30 30.07 -0.80
C PHE A 522 43.27 31.00 -0.04
N GLY A 523 43.93 30.54 1.03
CA GLY A 523 45.06 31.33 1.56
C GLY A 523 45.70 30.92 2.89
N SER A 524 46.79 30.17 2.77
CA SER A 524 48.02 30.19 3.58
C SER A 524 47.99 29.83 5.08
N GLY A 525 48.84 28.85 5.42
CA GLY A 525 48.99 28.31 6.77
C GLY A 525 49.74 29.19 7.77
N LYS A 526 49.74 28.73 9.03
CA LYS A 526 50.89 28.84 9.94
C LYS A 526 50.79 27.78 11.03
N SER A 527 51.95 27.20 11.27
CA SER A 527 52.27 26.00 12.03
C SER A 527 52.08 26.18 13.55
N LYS A 528 51.66 25.12 14.25
CA LYS A 528 51.94 24.94 15.69
C LYS A 528 52.53 23.56 15.96
N LYS A 529 53.73 23.61 16.55
CA LYS A 529 54.63 22.53 16.95
C LYS A 529 53.97 21.62 17.99
N VAL A 530 54.20 20.31 17.85
CA VAL A 530 54.00 19.29 18.89
C VAL A 530 55.34 19.11 19.62
N SER A 531 55.33 19.30 20.95
CA SER A 531 56.49 19.07 21.82
C SER A 531 56.37 17.71 22.50
N LEU A 532 57.35 16.83 22.25
CA LEU A 532 57.58 15.58 22.98
C LEU A 532 58.12 15.86 24.39
N GLY A 533 57.48 15.29 25.41
CA GLY A 533 57.99 15.25 26.79
C GLY A 533 58.64 13.90 27.07
N ALA A 534 59.95 13.91 27.28
CA ALA A 534 60.75 12.75 27.69
C ALA A 534 60.74 12.63 29.23
N GLY A 535 60.32 11.47 29.74
CA GLY A 535 60.47 11.10 31.15
C GLY A 535 61.82 10.41 31.38
N ARG A 536 62.72 11.05 32.14
CA ARG A 536 63.89 10.41 32.76
C ARG A 536 63.61 10.09 34.21
N GLY A 537 64.02 8.89 34.61
CA GLY A 537 63.77 8.32 35.93
C GLY A 537 64.55 8.96 37.07
N LYS A 538 64.08 8.66 38.28
CA LYS A 538 64.80 8.79 39.53
C LYS A 538 65.11 7.39 40.06
N ARG A 539 66.38 7.18 40.43
CA ARG A 539 66.83 6.10 41.32
C ARG A 539 67.26 6.69 42.67
N TYR A 540 67.24 5.79 43.65
CA TYR A 540 67.98 5.71 44.91
C TYR A 540 67.27 6.14 46.20
N GLY A 541 67.33 5.21 47.16
CA GLY A 541 66.70 5.18 48.47
C GLY A 541 66.32 3.75 48.79
#